data_AF-A0A6C0F3A9-F1
#
_entry.id   AF-A0A6C0F3A9-F1
#
_cell.length_a   1.000
_cell.length_b   1.000
_cell.length_c   1.000
_cell.angle_alpha   90.00
_cell.angle_beta   90.00
_cell.angle_gamma   90.00
#
_symmetry.space_group_name_H-M   'P 1'
#
loop_
_entity.id
_entity.type
_entity.pdbx_description
1 polymer ?
#
loop_
_entity_poly.entity_id
_entity_poly.type
_entity_poly.pdbx_seq_one_letter_code
_entity_poly.pdbx_strand_id
1 'polypeptide(L)'
;MENTEDATQIRETLREWIGLDDQIRALQTQIKGLRDRKTALGGNVLEFMQGNNLDNFVIEGGVGTIAKSTRTVRPPLRRSAIRTQLLLQFADQPQRVAEALRAIEGIQEGDDMSVGGTQRVVLSRRLPRTQNINLQ
;
A
#
# COMPACT_ATOMS: atom_id res chain seq x y z
N MET A 1 33.81 26.59 16.19
CA MET A 1 34.21 25.17 16.12
C MET A 1 33.01 24.24 16.32
N GLU A 2 31.96 24.67 17.05
CA GLU A 2 30.70 23.93 17.30
C GLU A 2 29.91 23.56 16.03
N ASN A 3 29.69 24.49 15.08
CA ASN A 3 28.96 24.23 13.82
C ASN A 3 29.56 23.12 12.92
N THR A 4 30.84 22.80 13.08
CA THR A 4 31.54 21.79 12.26
C THR A 4 31.31 20.37 12.79
N GLU A 5 31.17 20.19 14.09
CA GLU A 5 30.85 18.89 14.70
C GLU A 5 29.39 18.51 14.39
N ASP A 6 28.46 19.45 14.54
CA ASP A 6 27.04 19.26 14.19
C ASP A 6 26.85 18.88 12.71
N ALA A 7 27.56 19.56 11.81
CA ALA A 7 27.53 19.25 10.38
C ALA A 7 28.12 17.86 10.06
N THR A 8 29.05 17.38 10.88
CA THR A 8 29.67 16.06 10.69
C THR A 8 28.73 14.95 11.17
N GLN A 9 28.10 15.13 12.33
CA GLN A 9 27.10 14.21 12.86
C GLN A 9 25.90 14.07 11.92
N ILE A 10 25.37 15.18 11.38
CA ILE A 10 24.26 15.14 10.41
C ILE A 10 24.66 14.40 9.14
N ARG A 11 25.91 14.53 8.66
CA ARG A 11 26.38 13.78 7.48
C ARG A 11 26.41 12.28 7.74
N GLU A 12 26.81 11.84 8.93
CA GLU A 12 26.79 10.42 9.31
C GLU A 12 25.35 9.89 9.38
N THR A 13 24.45 10.61 10.04
CA THR A 13 23.02 10.27 10.08
C THR A 13 22.41 10.18 8.69
N LEU A 14 22.74 11.10 7.78
CA LEU A 14 22.27 11.06 6.39
C LEU A 14 22.85 9.86 5.62
N ARG A 15 24.12 9.50 5.84
CA ARG A 15 24.72 8.31 5.22
C ARG A 15 24.02 7.03 5.67
N GLU A 16 23.77 6.90 6.97
CA GLU A 16 23.04 5.75 7.53
C GLU A 16 21.61 5.69 7.00
N TRP A 17 20.90 6.82 6.99
CA TRP A 17 19.54 6.90 6.45
C TRP A 17 19.48 6.51 4.96
N ILE A 18 20.44 6.97 4.15
CA ILE A 18 20.58 6.57 2.74
C ILE A 18 20.84 5.07 2.62
N GLY A 19 21.75 4.52 3.44
CA GLY A 19 22.07 3.09 3.45
C GLY A 19 20.86 2.22 3.80
N LEU A 20 20.04 2.66 4.76
CA LEU A 20 18.79 1.98 5.11
C LEU A 20 17.75 2.08 3.98
N ASP A 21 17.60 3.24 3.33
CA ASP A 21 16.70 3.39 2.16
C ASP A 21 17.09 2.44 1.02
N ASP A 22 18.39 2.31 0.73
CA ASP A 22 18.90 1.39 -0.30
C ASP A 22 18.64 -0.09 0.05
N GLN A 23 18.87 -0.49 1.30
CA GLN A 23 18.55 -1.84 1.77
C GLN A 23 17.06 -2.16 1.68
N ILE A 24 16.20 -1.22 2.09
CA ILE A 24 14.75 -1.38 1.99
C ILE A 24 14.33 -1.60 0.54
N ARG A 25 14.87 -0.84 -0.41
CA ARG A 25 14.56 -0.99 -1.84
C ARG A 25 15.01 -2.36 -2.39
N ALA A 26 16.20 -2.81 -2.00
CA ALA A 26 16.71 -4.12 -2.38
C ALA A 26 15.81 -5.25 -1.84
N LEU A 27 15.48 -5.20 -0.54
CA LEU A 27 14.60 -6.17 0.11
C LEU A 27 13.19 -6.16 -0.50
N GLN A 28 12.62 -4.99 -0.80
CA GLN A 28 11.32 -4.88 -1.46
C GLN A 28 11.31 -5.55 -2.84
N THR A 29 12.42 -5.44 -3.59
CA THR A 29 12.57 -6.12 -4.88
C THR A 29 12.60 -7.64 -4.71
N GLN A 30 13.34 -8.14 -3.72
CA GLN A 30 13.37 -9.57 -3.42
C GLN A 30 12.01 -10.09 -2.95
N ILE A 31 11.34 -9.35 -2.06
CA ILE A 31 9.99 -9.68 -1.57
C ILE A 31 9.01 -9.74 -2.74
N LYS A 32 9.10 -8.80 -3.70
CA LYS A 32 8.28 -8.84 -4.91
C LYS A 32 8.52 -10.12 -5.70
N GLY A 33 9.78 -10.47 -5.98
CA GLY A 33 10.12 -11.71 -6.68
C GLY A 33 9.59 -12.97 -5.97
N LEU A 34 9.69 -13.03 -4.64
CA LEU A 34 9.13 -14.12 -3.84
C LEU A 34 7.60 -14.19 -3.91
N ARG A 35 6.90 -13.05 -3.86
CA ARG A 35 5.44 -12.98 -4.00
C ARG A 35 4.97 -13.43 -5.38
N ASP A 36 5.65 -12.99 -6.43
CA ASP A 36 5.33 -13.34 -7.80
C ASP A 36 5.52 -14.86 -8.01
N ARG A 37 6.65 -15.41 -7.56
CA ARG A 37 6.92 -16.85 -7.62
C ARG A 37 5.92 -17.67 -6.80
N LYS A 38 5.59 -17.23 -5.58
CA LYS A 38 4.57 -17.89 -4.73
C LYS A 38 3.21 -17.91 -5.42
N THR A 39 2.83 -16.82 -6.06
CA THR A 39 1.56 -16.70 -6.79
C THR A 39 1.52 -17.64 -8.00
N ALA A 40 2.61 -17.71 -8.77
CA ALA A 40 2.73 -18.63 -9.90
C ALA A 40 2.62 -20.10 -9.46
N LEU A 41 3.39 -20.51 -8.44
CA LEU A 41 3.32 -21.87 -7.91
C LEU A 41 1.93 -22.20 -7.32
N GLY A 42 1.32 -21.27 -6.60
CA GLY A 42 -0.03 -21.41 -6.07
C GLY A 42 -1.08 -21.58 -7.17
N GLY A 43 -0.93 -20.88 -8.30
CA GLY A 43 -1.77 -21.06 -9.49
C GLY A 43 -1.69 -22.48 -10.03
N ASN A 44 -0.48 -23.02 -10.22
CA ASN A 44 -0.27 -24.38 -10.70
C ASN A 44 -0.90 -25.43 -9.77
N VAL A 45 -0.75 -25.26 -8.45
CA VAL A 45 -1.36 -26.17 -7.46
C VAL A 45 -2.89 -26.08 -7.50
N LEU A 46 -3.46 -24.88 -7.61
CA LEU A 46 -4.90 -24.71 -7.71
C LEU A 46 -5.47 -25.30 -9.00
N GLU A 47 -4.78 -25.16 -10.13
CA GLU A 47 -5.16 -25.77 -11.40
C GLU A 47 -5.18 -27.30 -11.29
N PHE A 48 -4.13 -27.89 -10.71
CA PHE A 48 -4.08 -29.32 -10.43
C PHE A 48 -5.21 -29.78 -9.50
N MET A 49 -5.48 -29.04 -8.41
CA MET A 49 -6.57 -29.35 -7.49
C MET A 49 -7.94 -29.26 -8.17
N GLN A 50 -8.15 -28.29 -9.06
CA GLN A 50 -9.40 -28.16 -9.83
C GLN A 50 -9.57 -29.30 -10.83
N GLY A 51 -8.51 -29.65 -11.59
CA GLY A 51 -8.55 -30.73 -12.57
C GLY A 51 -8.84 -32.11 -11.97
N ASN A 52 -8.46 -32.31 -10.71
CA ASN A 52 -8.67 -33.57 -9.97
C ASN A 52 -9.81 -33.51 -8.95
N ASN A 53 -10.55 -32.41 -8.89
CA ASN A 53 -11.63 -32.18 -7.92
C ASN A 53 -11.20 -32.41 -6.45
N LEU A 54 -10.01 -31.94 -6.10
CA LEU A 54 -9.42 -32.03 -4.76
C LEU A 54 -9.66 -30.73 -3.98
N ASP A 55 -10.21 -30.83 -2.78
CA ASP A 55 -10.40 -29.66 -1.90
C ASP A 55 -9.26 -29.46 -0.91
N ASN A 56 -8.55 -30.54 -0.53
CA ASN A 56 -7.48 -30.53 0.46
C ASN A 56 -6.27 -31.33 -0.03
N PHE A 57 -5.08 -30.82 0.27
CA PHE A 57 -3.81 -31.50 0.09
C PHE A 57 -3.17 -31.71 1.47
N VAL A 58 -2.93 -32.96 1.86
CA VAL A 58 -2.22 -33.30 3.09
C VAL A 58 -0.73 -33.37 2.76
N ILE A 59 0.09 -32.56 3.42
CA ILE A 59 1.53 -32.55 3.18
C ILE A 59 2.17 -33.66 4.03
N GLU A 60 2.86 -34.59 3.37
CA GLU A 60 3.64 -35.63 4.05
C GLU A 60 4.74 -34.99 4.91
N GLY A 61 4.92 -35.50 6.13
CA GLY A 61 5.89 -34.95 7.11
C GLY A 61 5.31 -34.00 8.16
N GLY A 62 3.98 -33.88 8.27
CA GLY A 62 3.33 -33.17 9.38
C GLY A 62 3.35 -31.64 9.29
N VAL A 63 3.72 -31.08 8.14
CA VAL A 63 3.86 -29.63 7.90
C VAL A 63 2.49 -28.93 7.75
N GLY A 64 1.40 -29.69 7.68
CA GLY A 64 0.03 -29.19 7.69
C GLY A 64 -0.76 -29.58 6.44
N THR A 65 -1.90 -28.92 6.25
CA THR A 65 -2.81 -29.14 5.11
C THR A 65 -2.99 -27.85 4.31
N ILE A 66 -3.02 -27.98 2.98
CA ILE A 66 -3.37 -26.88 2.07
C ILE A 66 -4.79 -27.11 1.59
N ALA A 67 -5.69 -26.20 1.94
CA ALA A 67 -7.08 -26.24 1.52
C ALA A 67 -7.36 -25.18 0.45
N LYS A 68 -8.15 -25.55 -0.56
CA LYS A 68 -8.74 -24.59 -1.50
C LYS A 68 -9.85 -23.84 -0.77
N SER A 69 -9.77 -22.51 -0.73
CA SER A 69 -10.80 -21.66 -0.14
C SER A 69 -11.27 -20.62 -1.14
N THR A 70 -12.59 -20.50 -1.32
CA THR A 70 -13.19 -19.47 -2.16
C THR A 70 -13.74 -18.36 -1.26
N ARG A 71 -13.24 -17.14 -1.42
CA ARG A 71 -13.73 -15.96 -0.68
C ARG A 71 -14.30 -14.93 -1.64
N THR A 72 -15.55 -14.55 -1.42
CA THR A 72 -16.14 -13.37 -2.07
C THR A 72 -15.69 -12.12 -1.33
N VAL A 73 -15.04 -11.21 -2.04
CA VAL A 73 -14.61 -9.91 -1.49
C VAL A 73 -15.51 -8.82 -2.06
N ARG A 74 -16.17 -8.05 -1.19
CA ARG A 74 -16.97 -6.89 -1.61
C ARG A 74 -16.04 -5.77 -2.08
N PRO A 75 -16.42 -4.99 -3.10
CA PRO A 75 -15.64 -3.84 -3.51
C PRO A 75 -15.41 -2.87 -2.35
N PRO A 76 -14.24 -2.21 -2.27
CA PRO A 76 -13.97 -1.22 -1.23
C PRO A 76 -14.87 0.01 -1.42
N LEU A 77 -15.41 0.53 -0.31
CA LEU A 77 -16.15 1.79 -0.31
C LEU A 77 -15.16 2.96 -0.46
N ARG A 78 -15.11 3.54 -1.66
CA ARG A 78 -14.20 4.66 -1.98
C ARG A 78 -14.83 6.00 -1.62
N ARG A 79 -14.02 6.96 -1.18
CA ARG A 79 -14.46 8.35 -0.88
C ARG A 79 -15.22 8.98 -2.06
N SER A 80 -14.75 8.76 -3.29
CA SER A 80 -15.43 9.26 -4.49
C SER A 80 -16.82 8.64 -4.70
N ALA A 81 -16.97 7.35 -4.42
CA ALA A 81 -18.25 6.67 -4.50
C ALA A 81 -19.22 7.23 -3.46
N ILE A 82 -18.77 7.40 -2.21
CA ILE A 82 -19.58 7.99 -1.13
C ILE A 82 -20.02 9.41 -1.52
N ARG A 83 -19.09 10.27 -1.94
CA ARG A 83 -19.39 11.66 -2.35
C ARG A 83 -20.38 11.73 -3.50
N THR A 84 -20.17 10.90 -4.53
CA THR A 84 -21.06 10.89 -5.71
C THR A 84 -22.46 10.46 -5.31
N GLN A 85 -22.59 9.40 -4.51
CA GLN A 85 -23.91 8.92 -4.07
C GLN A 85 -24.62 9.91 -3.14
N LEU A 86 -23.89 10.59 -2.24
CA LEU A 86 -24.49 11.63 -1.40
C LEU A 86 -24.99 12.83 -2.22
N LEU A 87 -24.22 13.27 -3.23
CA LEU A 87 -24.65 14.35 -4.13
C LEU A 87 -25.89 13.96 -4.96
N LEU A 88 -25.99 12.70 -5.39
CA LEU A 88 -27.16 12.20 -6.12
C LEU A 88 -28.39 12.09 -5.20
N GLN A 89 -28.21 11.56 -3.99
CA GLN A 89 -29.31 11.32 -3.04
C GLN A 89 -29.84 12.61 -2.40
N PHE A 90 -28.99 13.62 -2.23
CA PHE A 90 -29.31 14.90 -1.58
C PHE A 90 -29.06 16.07 -2.53
N ALA A 91 -29.45 15.93 -3.81
CA ALA A 91 -29.21 16.93 -4.85
C ALA A 91 -29.72 18.33 -4.48
N ASP A 92 -30.86 18.41 -3.77
CA ASP A 92 -31.47 19.67 -3.35
C ASP A 92 -30.90 20.24 -2.04
N GLN A 93 -30.01 19.49 -1.37
CA GLN A 93 -29.49 19.81 -0.03
C GLN A 93 -27.96 19.70 0.02
N PRO A 94 -27.22 20.53 -0.75
CA PRO A 94 -25.76 20.46 -0.83
C PRO A 94 -25.08 20.72 0.53
N GLN A 95 -25.73 21.48 1.42
CA GLN A 95 -25.23 21.76 2.77
C GLN A 95 -25.15 20.48 3.62
N ARG A 96 -26.16 19.61 3.54
CA ARG A 96 -26.17 18.32 4.27
C ARG A 96 -25.16 17.33 3.71
N VAL A 97 -24.86 17.40 2.42
CA VAL A 97 -23.77 16.61 1.82
C VAL A 97 -22.43 17.02 2.40
N ALA A 98 -22.18 18.32 2.53
CA ALA A 98 -20.96 18.84 3.13
C ALA A 98 -20.83 18.42 4.61
N GLU A 99 -21.91 18.53 5.38
CA GLU A 99 -21.98 18.09 6.78
C GLU A 99 -21.72 16.59 6.92
N ALA A 100 -22.41 15.76 6.12
CA ALA A 100 -22.25 14.31 6.15
C ALA A 100 -20.82 13.87 5.79
N LEU A 101 -20.22 14.49 4.76
CA LEU A 101 -18.83 14.21 4.39
C LEU A 101 -17.86 14.60 5.51
N ARG A 102 -18.09 15.76 6.17
CA ARG A 102 -17.28 16.21 7.30
C ARG A 102 -17.35 15.22 8.47
N ALA A 103 -18.55 14.75 8.81
CA ALA A 103 -18.76 13.76 9.87
C ALA A 103 -18.11 12.41 9.54
N ILE A 104 -18.23 11.93 8.30
CA ILE A 104 -17.58 10.69 7.83
C ILE A 104 -16.05 10.79 7.92
N GLU A 105 -15.51 11.99 7.66
CA GLU A 105 -14.07 12.26 7.72
C GLU A 105 -13.58 12.55 9.14
N GLY A 106 -14.48 12.63 10.13
CA GLY A 106 -14.16 12.84 11.55
C GLY A 106 -13.65 14.25 11.86
N ILE A 107 -13.96 15.22 11.00
CA ILE A 107 -13.51 16.63 11.11
C ILE A 107 -14.53 17.39 11.96
N GLN A 108 -14.09 18.17 12.97
CA GLN A 108 -15.00 18.96 13.81
C GLN A 108 -15.32 20.32 13.15
N GLU A 109 -16.43 20.95 13.54
CA GLU A 109 -16.76 22.30 13.07
C GLU A 109 -15.71 23.30 13.58
N GLY A 110 -14.93 23.89 12.65
CA GLY A 110 -13.90 24.88 12.96
C GLY A 110 -12.49 24.52 12.47
N ASP A 111 -12.26 23.28 12.02
CA ASP A 111 -10.98 22.88 11.43
C ASP A 111 -10.77 23.55 10.06
N ASP A 112 -9.55 24.08 9.84
CA ASP A 112 -9.14 24.71 8.58
C ASP A 112 -9.23 23.71 7.42
N MET A 113 -10.22 23.93 6.55
CA MET A 113 -10.56 23.08 5.39
C MET A 113 -9.46 23.04 4.31
N SER A 114 -8.37 23.80 4.46
CA SER A 114 -7.27 23.83 3.49
C SER A 114 -6.44 22.52 3.49
N VAL A 115 -6.45 21.76 4.59
CA VAL A 115 -5.58 20.59 4.80
C VAL A 115 -6.30 19.50 5.57
N GLY A 116 -7.20 18.79 4.90
CA GLY A 116 -7.80 17.56 5.43
C GLY A 116 -6.74 16.48 5.63
N GLY A 117 -6.16 16.40 6.82
CA GLY A 117 -5.21 15.36 7.24
C GLY A 117 -4.08 15.87 8.15
N THR A 118 -3.39 14.94 8.82
CA THR A 118 -2.19 15.28 9.60
C THR A 118 -1.02 15.58 8.67
N GLN A 119 -0.56 16.84 8.65
CA GLN A 119 0.67 17.19 7.96
C GLN A 119 1.87 16.58 8.69
N ARG A 120 2.69 15.82 7.96
CA ARG A 120 3.96 15.27 8.45
C ARG A 120 5.09 15.71 7.54
N VAL A 121 6.12 16.32 8.13
CA VAL A 121 7.37 16.60 7.42
C VAL A 121 8.15 15.30 7.29
N VAL A 122 8.48 14.89 6.07
CA VAL A 122 9.18 13.63 5.80
C VAL A 122 10.39 13.87 4.89
N LEU A 123 11.47 13.11 5.14
CA LEU A 123 12.60 13.05 4.22
C LEU A 123 12.21 12.21 2.99
N SER A 124 12.55 12.69 1.79
CA SER A 124 12.33 11.96 0.55
C SER A 124 13.56 12.01 -0.34
N ARG A 125 13.94 10.86 -0.91
CA ARG A 125 15.06 10.73 -1.85
C ARG A 125 14.54 10.48 -3.25
N ARG A 126 14.98 11.30 -4.22
CA ARG A 126 14.70 11.10 -5.65
C ARG A 126 15.91 10.43 -6.30
N LEU A 127 15.71 9.25 -6.87
CA LEU A 127 16.71 8.56 -7.68
C LEU A 127 16.45 8.88 -9.16
N PRO A 128 17.49 9.13 -9.97
CA PRO A 128 17.34 9.30 -11.41
C PRO A 128 16.75 8.00 -11.99
N ARG A 129 15.72 8.13 -12.84
CA ARG A 129 15.19 6.98 -13.58
C ARG A 129 16.25 6.55 -14.59
N THR A 130 16.77 5.33 -14.47
CA THR A 130 17.53 4.70 -15.54
C THR A 130 16.61 4.54 -16.74
N GLN A 131 16.70 5.45 -17.70
CA GLN A 131 16.11 5.26 -19.02
C GLN A 131 16.96 4.19 -19.71
N ASN A 132 16.52 2.93 -19.66
CA ASN A 132 17.07 1.89 -20.52
C ASN A 132 16.59 2.17 -21.95
N ILE A 133 17.25 3.12 -22.63
CA ILE A 133 17.07 3.29 -24.07
C ILE A 133 17.87 2.17 -24.71
N ASN A 134 17.19 1.07 -25.03
CA ASN A 134 17.73 0.09 -25.97
C ASN A 134 17.73 0.77 -27.35
N LEU A 135 18.91 1.18 -27.81
CA LEU A 135 19.12 1.43 -29.23
C LEU A 135 19.31 0.05 -29.89
N GLN A 136 18.35 -0.36 -30.72
CA GLN A 136 18.55 -1.42 -31.70
C GLN A 136 19.51 -0.95 -32.78
#